data_AF-A0A8T4EQ21-F1
#
_entry.id   AF-A0A8T4EQ21-F1
#
_cell.length_a   1.000
_cell.length_b   1.000
_cell.length_c   1.000
_cell.angle_alpha   90.00
_cell.angle_beta   90.00
_cell.angle_gamma   90.00
#
_symmetry.space_group_name_H-M   'P 1'
#
loop_
_entity.id
_entity.type
_entity.pdbx_description
1 polymer ?
#
loop_
_entity_poly.entity_id
_entity_poly.type
_entity_poly.pdbx_seq_one_letter_code
_entity_poly.pdbx_strand_id
1 'polypeptide(L)'
;MTAPAHAACVADPYDGACVTPVNYKVKGTDGTLVVQKSPKVDNVIRSLPEGATLGVVCQINNGGADPYDGLTSKTWDFIGDGWVYDWYVNTPPQGADGYSPGVRHCGAGGGSSSGLNPNNYPWPAQDAWVADGHGYYEGECVSFAAWAIRADGMAQSKSTDWLGNADMWKGAYVDSAPHAGDVAQWDDNRNGAGSLGHVAYVAAVNGDGTVKVYEYNWGNFHRLNIRTIPASAPSRYLHF
;
A
#
# COMPACT_ATOMS: atom_id res chain seq x y z
N MET A 1 14.23 30.72 -29.04
CA MET A 1 14.80 29.91 -27.96
C MET A 1 13.76 28.88 -27.58
N THR A 2 13.90 27.66 -28.08
CA THR A 2 13.02 26.53 -27.77
C THR A 2 13.34 26.06 -26.35
N ALA A 3 12.34 26.06 -25.46
CA ALA A 3 12.48 25.44 -24.14
C ALA A 3 12.78 23.94 -24.32
N PRO A 4 13.63 23.34 -23.48
CA PRO A 4 13.87 21.90 -23.54
C PRO A 4 12.57 21.18 -23.17
N ALA A 5 12.18 20.19 -23.98
CA ALA A 5 11.08 19.29 -23.64
C ALA A 5 11.49 18.52 -22.37
N HIS A 6 10.89 18.83 -21.23
CA HIS A 6 10.99 17.97 -20.06
C HIS A 6 10.50 16.58 -20.48
N ALA A 7 11.33 15.55 -20.30
CA ALA A 7 10.86 14.18 -20.38
C ALA A 7 9.62 14.07 -19.48
N ALA A 8 8.47 13.72 -20.07
CA ALA A 8 7.21 13.68 -19.34
C ALA A 8 7.35 12.62 -18.24
N CYS A 9 7.50 13.08 -17.00
CA CYS A 9 7.52 12.16 -15.88
C CYS A 9 6.12 11.62 -15.64
N VAL A 10 6.08 10.42 -15.10
CA VAL A 10 4.87 9.71 -14.74
C VAL A 10 4.83 9.62 -13.22
N ALA A 11 3.68 9.93 -12.64
CA ALA A 11 3.50 9.81 -11.20
C ALA A 11 3.55 8.34 -10.78
N ASP A 12 4.36 8.04 -9.78
CA ASP A 12 4.32 6.77 -9.05
C ASP A 12 2.91 6.60 -8.44
N PRO A 13 2.30 5.42 -8.56
CA PRO A 13 0.91 5.21 -8.15
C PRO A 13 0.72 5.18 -6.62
N TYR A 14 1.79 5.10 -5.83
CA TYR A 14 1.72 5.03 -4.37
C TYR A 14 2.18 6.31 -3.68
N ASP A 15 3.22 6.99 -4.17
CA ASP A 15 3.75 8.21 -3.54
C ASP A 15 3.53 9.48 -4.39
N GLY A 16 3.02 9.35 -5.61
CA GLY A 16 2.82 10.47 -6.53
C GLY A 16 4.11 11.10 -7.03
N ALA A 17 5.28 10.53 -6.71
CA ALA A 17 6.57 11.06 -7.12
C ALA A 17 6.67 11.05 -8.65
N CYS A 18 7.16 12.16 -9.19
CA CYS A 18 7.45 12.31 -10.60
C CYS A 18 8.65 11.42 -10.96
N VAL A 19 8.39 10.30 -11.66
CA VAL A 19 9.41 9.33 -12.07
C VAL A 19 9.63 9.42 -13.57
N THR A 20 10.87 9.34 -14.01
CA THR A 20 11.17 9.13 -15.43
C THR A 20 11.09 7.64 -15.74
N PRO A 21 10.16 7.17 -16.60
CA PRO A 21 10.06 5.76 -16.93
C PRO A 21 11.34 5.25 -17.61
N VAL A 22 11.74 4.03 -17.29
CA VAL A 22 12.85 3.32 -17.95
C VAL A 22 12.27 2.37 -18.99
N ASN A 23 12.76 2.43 -20.22
CA ASN A 23 12.21 1.65 -21.32
C ASN A 23 12.70 0.19 -21.28
N TYR A 24 11.75 -0.73 -21.31
CA TYR A 24 11.92 -2.17 -21.44
C TYR A 24 11.06 -2.69 -22.61
N LYS A 25 11.12 -3.99 -22.85
CA LYS A 25 10.35 -4.69 -23.89
C LYS A 25 9.52 -5.83 -23.30
N VAL A 26 8.34 -6.02 -23.88
CA VAL A 26 7.57 -7.25 -23.71
C VAL A 26 8.38 -8.42 -24.27
N LYS A 27 8.48 -9.52 -23.50
CA LYS A 27 9.19 -10.74 -23.89
C LYS A 27 8.38 -11.98 -23.49
N GLY A 28 8.55 -13.05 -24.26
CA GLY A 28 8.19 -14.41 -23.84
C GLY A 28 6.68 -14.65 -23.72
N THR A 29 5.86 -13.86 -24.39
CA THR A 29 4.40 -14.06 -24.48
C THR A 29 4.02 -14.86 -25.73
N ASP A 30 2.81 -15.44 -25.73
CA ASP A 30 2.20 -16.08 -26.92
C ASP A 30 1.56 -15.07 -27.88
N GLY A 31 2.06 -13.82 -27.87
CA GLY A 31 1.69 -12.78 -28.82
C GLY A 31 1.33 -11.45 -28.16
N THR A 32 0.80 -11.46 -26.93
CA THR A 32 0.49 -10.23 -26.18
C THR A 32 0.69 -10.36 -24.67
N LEU A 33 1.08 -9.26 -24.04
CA LEU A 33 1.04 -9.03 -22.60
C LEU A 33 -0.18 -8.18 -22.24
N VAL A 34 -0.95 -8.61 -21.25
CA VAL A 34 -2.11 -7.87 -20.77
C VAL A 34 -1.69 -6.81 -19.76
N VAL A 35 -2.20 -5.58 -19.93
CA VAL A 35 -2.07 -4.52 -18.93
C VAL A 35 -3.30 -4.52 -18.05
N GLN A 36 -3.06 -4.65 -16.76
CA GLN A 36 -4.06 -4.81 -15.70
C GLN A 36 -4.28 -3.49 -14.97
N LYS A 37 -5.49 -3.26 -14.47
CA LYS A 37 -5.84 -2.06 -13.70
C LYS A 37 -5.22 -2.02 -12.31
N SER A 38 -5.03 -3.18 -11.70
CA SER A 38 -4.33 -3.39 -10.44
C SER A 38 -3.39 -4.61 -10.60
N PRO A 39 -2.38 -4.79 -9.73
CA PRO A 39 -1.30 -5.77 -9.95
C PRO A 39 -1.75 -7.20 -9.62
N LYS A 40 -2.68 -7.71 -10.43
CA LYS A 40 -3.24 -9.06 -10.42
C LYS A 40 -3.89 -9.31 -11.78
N VAL A 41 -4.23 -10.55 -12.08
CA VAL A 41 -4.99 -10.90 -13.30
C VAL A 41 -6.49 -10.55 -13.19
N ASP A 42 -7.20 -10.68 -14.32
CA ASP A 42 -8.67 -10.54 -14.46
C ASP A 42 -9.27 -9.12 -14.38
N ASN A 43 -8.46 -8.09 -14.63
CA ASN A 43 -8.83 -6.67 -14.53
C ASN A 43 -8.21 -5.87 -15.69
N VAL A 44 -8.42 -6.38 -16.91
CA VAL A 44 -7.78 -5.92 -18.15
C VAL A 44 -8.15 -4.48 -18.52
N ILE A 45 -7.13 -3.68 -18.87
CA ILE A 45 -7.28 -2.37 -19.50
C ILE A 45 -7.07 -2.47 -21.03
N ARG A 46 -5.96 -3.10 -21.44
CA ARG A 46 -5.56 -3.28 -22.85
C ARG A 46 -4.49 -4.38 -22.95
N SER A 47 -4.01 -4.63 -24.16
CA SER A 47 -2.86 -5.52 -24.38
C SER A 47 -1.74 -4.85 -25.16
N LEU A 48 -0.51 -5.26 -24.91
CA LEU A 48 0.71 -4.88 -25.62
C LEU A 48 1.20 -6.08 -26.45
N PRO A 49 1.60 -5.91 -27.72
CA PRO A 49 2.14 -7.02 -28.50
C PRO A 49 3.53 -7.44 -28.02
N GLU A 50 3.91 -8.70 -28.29
CA GLU A 50 5.26 -9.21 -28.07
C GLU A 50 6.32 -8.29 -28.71
N GLY A 51 7.39 -7.99 -27.96
CA GLY A 51 8.45 -7.09 -28.40
C GLY A 51 8.13 -5.58 -28.32
N ALA A 52 6.90 -5.19 -27.93
CA ALA A 52 6.55 -3.78 -27.72
C ALA A 52 7.43 -3.14 -26.64
N THR A 53 7.74 -1.85 -26.83
CA THR A 53 8.44 -1.05 -25.82
C THR A 53 7.43 -0.50 -24.81
N LEU A 54 7.74 -0.62 -23.53
CA LEU A 54 7.01 -0.04 -22.41
C LEU A 54 7.96 0.72 -21.48
N GLY A 55 7.47 1.82 -20.89
CA GLY A 55 8.20 2.55 -19.86
C GLY A 55 7.81 2.05 -18.48
N VAL A 56 8.72 1.36 -17.79
CA VAL A 56 8.52 0.95 -16.40
C VAL A 56 8.82 2.13 -15.49
N VAL A 57 7.83 2.52 -14.70
CA VAL A 57 7.88 3.61 -13.73
C VAL A 57 8.49 3.10 -12.43
N CYS A 58 7.94 2.00 -11.92
CA CYS A 58 8.33 1.37 -10.68
C CYS A 58 7.79 -0.06 -10.62
N GLN A 59 8.29 -0.83 -9.66
CA GLN A 59 7.96 -2.23 -9.47
C GLN A 59 7.44 -2.49 -8.06
N ILE A 60 6.55 -3.46 -7.93
CA ILE A 60 6.18 -4.07 -6.64
C ILE A 60 6.46 -5.57 -6.71
N ASN A 61 6.68 -6.24 -5.58
CA ASN A 61 6.94 -7.69 -5.50
C ASN A 61 5.87 -8.48 -4.71
N ASN A 62 4.73 -7.84 -4.42
CA ASN A 62 3.64 -8.33 -3.58
C ASN A 62 2.28 -8.41 -4.30
N GLY A 63 2.27 -8.37 -5.64
CA GLY A 63 1.04 -8.49 -6.42
C GLY A 63 0.42 -9.90 -6.39
N GLY A 64 -0.74 -10.03 -7.04
CA GLY A 64 -1.39 -11.32 -7.23
C GLY A 64 -0.51 -12.25 -8.07
N ALA A 65 -0.42 -13.51 -7.66
CA ALA A 65 0.14 -14.54 -8.53
C ALA A 65 -0.84 -14.79 -9.70
N ASP A 66 -0.30 -15.04 -10.88
CA ASP A 66 -1.11 -15.50 -12.01
C ASP A 66 -1.34 -17.02 -11.85
N PRO A 67 -2.59 -17.49 -11.71
CA PRO A 67 -2.86 -18.91 -11.54
C PRO A 67 -2.75 -19.71 -12.85
N TYR A 68 -2.58 -19.05 -14.01
CA TYR A 68 -2.65 -19.66 -15.33
C TYR A 68 -1.28 -19.96 -15.95
N ASP A 69 -0.21 -19.33 -15.47
CA ASP A 69 1.13 -19.44 -16.06
C ASP A 69 2.03 -20.47 -15.34
N GLY A 70 1.64 -20.96 -14.16
CA GLY A 70 2.42 -21.88 -13.34
C GLY A 70 3.65 -21.25 -12.67
N LEU A 71 3.74 -19.92 -12.67
CA LEU A 71 4.82 -19.15 -12.07
C LEU A 71 4.44 -18.74 -10.65
N THR A 72 5.46 -18.47 -9.83
CA THR A 72 5.29 -18.09 -8.43
C THR A 72 5.64 -16.63 -8.16
N SER A 73 6.11 -15.90 -9.18
CA SER A 73 6.47 -14.50 -9.01
C SER A 73 5.22 -13.68 -8.68
N LYS A 74 5.42 -12.70 -7.80
CA LYS A 74 4.41 -11.71 -7.41
C LYS A 74 4.82 -10.31 -7.86
N THR A 75 5.74 -10.24 -8.83
CA THR A 75 6.37 -9.01 -9.23
C THR A 75 5.65 -8.40 -10.42
N TRP A 76 5.29 -7.13 -10.28
CA TRP A 76 4.50 -6.39 -11.26
C TRP A 76 5.14 -5.02 -11.51
N ASP A 77 5.18 -4.62 -12.77
CA ASP A 77 5.71 -3.34 -13.21
C ASP A 77 4.57 -2.37 -13.48
N PHE A 78 4.61 -1.19 -12.88
CA PHE A 78 3.73 -0.09 -13.24
C PHE A 78 4.28 0.63 -14.47
N ILE A 79 3.42 0.85 -15.47
CA ILE A 79 3.80 1.47 -16.75
C ILE A 79 3.10 2.81 -16.99
N GLY A 80 2.54 3.41 -15.94
CA GLY A 80 1.92 4.74 -15.94
C GLY A 80 0.40 4.73 -16.04
N ASP A 81 -0.17 3.78 -16.76
CA ASP A 81 -1.63 3.64 -16.91
C ASP A 81 -2.16 2.28 -16.41
N GLY A 82 -1.27 1.41 -15.93
CA GLY A 82 -1.62 0.09 -15.42
C GLY A 82 -0.39 -0.74 -15.07
N TRP A 83 -0.65 -2.01 -14.79
CA TRP A 83 0.31 -2.98 -14.28
C TRP A 83 0.53 -4.10 -15.28
N VAL A 84 1.77 -4.53 -15.46
CA VAL A 84 2.11 -5.73 -16.24
C VAL A 84 2.90 -6.70 -15.38
N TYR A 85 2.75 -7.99 -15.67
CA TYR A 85 3.48 -9.02 -14.93
C TYR A 85 4.96 -9.02 -15.36
N ASP A 86 5.87 -8.87 -14.38
CA ASP A 86 7.30 -8.65 -14.63
C ASP A 86 7.95 -9.77 -15.42
N TRP A 87 7.46 -11.01 -15.26
CA TRP A 87 8.01 -12.17 -15.97
C TRP A 87 8.07 -11.98 -17.49
N TYR A 88 7.07 -11.28 -18.04
CA TYR A 88 6.93 -11.00 -19.47
C TYR A 88 7.54 -9.67 -19.89
N VAL A 89 8.38 -9.06 -19.04
CA VAL A 89 9.14 -7.85 -19.33
C VAL A 89 10.63 -8.17 -19.29
N ASN A 90 11.44 -7.55 -20.15
CA ASN A 90 12.89 -7.78 -20.18
C ASN A 90 13.69 -6.97 -19.14
N THR A 91 13.06 -6.64 -18.02
CA THR A 91 13.76 -6.27 -16.78
C THR A 91 14.79 -7.35 -16.40
N PRO A 92 15.85 -6.98 -15.66
CA PRO A 92 16.79 -7.96 -15.12
C PRO A 92 16.07 -9.02 -14.28
N PRO A 93 16.54 -10.28 -14.28
CA PRO A 93 15.95 -11.33 -13.45
C PRO A 93 15.86 -10.90 -11.97
N GLN A 94 14.74 -11.23 -11.33
CA GLN A 94 14.47 -10.89 -9.94
C GLN A 94 15.60 -11.36 -9.00
N GLY A 95 16.02 -10.47 -8.11
CA GLY A 95 16.95 -10.75 -7.04
C GLY A 95 16.32 -11.53 -5.90
N ALA A 96 17.10 -11.78 -4.85
CA ALA A 96 16.63 -12.49 -3.65
C ALA A 96 15.52 -11.74 -2.88
N ASP A 97 15.39 -10.43 -3.12
CA ASP A 97 14.36 -9.55 -2.58
C ASP A 97 13.08 -9.53 -3.44
N GLY A 98 13.04 -10.27 -4.55
CA GLY A 98 11.87 -10.34 -5.44
C GLY A 98 11.74 -9.16 -6.41
N TYR A 99 12.71 -8.24 -6.45
CA TYR A 99 12.74 -7.11 -7.37
C TYR A 99 13.79 -7.31 -8.46
N SER A 100 13.55 -6.74 -9.63
CA SER A 100 14.52 -6.67 -10.72
C SER A 100 15.61 -5.65 -10.37
N PRO A 101 16.89 -6.05 -10.31
CA PRO A 101 17.98 -5.13 -9.97
C PRO A 101 17.99 -3.87 -10.85
N GLY A 102 18.04 -2.70 -10.22
CA GLY A 102 18.08 -1.41 -10.90
C GLY A 102 16.72 -0.86 -11.34
N VAL A 103 15.63 -1.60 -11.13
CA VAL A 103 14.26 -1.08 -11.26
C VAL A 103 13.87 -0.39 -9.96
N ARG A 104 13.29 0.81 -10.05
CA ARG A 104 12.79 1.54 -8.89
C ARG A 104 11.64 0.76 -8.25
N HIS A 105 11.60 0.66 -6.93
CA HIS A 105 10.41 0.11 -6.26
C HIS A 105 9.36 1.21 -6.14
N CYS A 106 8.08 0.87 -6.29
CA CYS A 106 7.04 1.86 -6.11
C CYS A 106 7.04 2.37 -4.67
N GLY A 107 6.88 3.68 -4.48
CA GLY A 107 7.05 4.31 -3.17
C GLY A 107 8.49 4.30 -2.62
N ALA A 108 9.48 3.76 -3.34
CA ALA A 108 10.89 3.88 -2.96
C ALA A 108 11.47 5.15 -3.57
N GLY A 109 11.60 6.19 -2.75
CA GLY A 109 12.32 7.42 -3.09
C GLY A 109 11.61 8.72 -2.74
N GLY A 110 10.29 8.67 -2.52
CA GLY A 110 9.53 9.72 -1.86
C GLY A 110 8.79 9.08 -0.71
N GLY A 111 8.80 9.68 0.48
CA GLY A 111 7.90 9.17 1.50
C GLY A 111 6.46 9.26 0.97
N SER A 112 5.69 8.17 0.98
CA SER A 112 4.26 8.25 0.65
C SER A 112 3.53 8.85 1.85
N SER A 113 2.50 9.66 1.63
CA SER A 113 1.68 10.21 2.72
C SER A 113 0.22 10.29 2.32
N SER A 114 -0.67 9.98 3.25
CA SER A 114 -2.13 9.94 3.02
C SER A 114 -2.81 11.29 2.91
N GLY A 115 -2.16 12.37 3.34
CA GLY A 115 -2.80 13.69 3.46
C GLY A 115 -3.87 13.79 4.56
N LEU A 116 -4.21 12.70 5.27
CA LEU A 116 -5.21 12.70 6.34
C LEU A 116 -4.77 13.62 7.50
N ASN A 117 -5.67 14.49 7.95
CA ASN A 117 -5.50 15.23 9.20
C ASN A 117 -6.13 14.45 10.37
N PRO A 118 -5.33 13.86 11.28
CA PRO A 118 -5.85 13.02 12.36
C PRO A 118 -6.67 13.80 13.41
N ASN A 119 -6.56 15.14 13.42
CA ASN A 119 -7.36 15.99 14.31
C ASN A 119 -8.81 16.14 13.86
N ASN A 120 -9.16 15.67 12.65
CA ASN A 120 -10.53 15.68 12.17
C ASN A 120 -11.36 14.50 12.70
N TYR A 121 -10.74 13.60 13.49
CA TYR A 121 -11.47 12.52 14.15
C TYR A 121 -12.55 13.14 15.06
N PRO A 122 -13.83 12.74 14.95
CA PRO A 122 -14.92 13.43 15.64
C PRO A 122 -14.84 13.38 17.18
N TRP A 123 -14.10 12.42 17.73
CA TRP A 123 -14.07 12.12 19.16
C TRP A 123 -12.64 12.17 19.73
N PRO A 124 -12.00 13.36 19.78
CA PRO A 124 -10.58 13.49 20.13
C PRO A 124 -10.25 13.18 21.60
N ALA A 125 -11.26 13.16 22.47
CA ALA A 125 -11.14 12.90 23.90
C ALA A 125 -12.47 12.40 24.50
N GLN A 126 -13.01 11.29 23.98
CA GLN A 126 -14.16 10.63 24.57
C GLN A 126 -13.67 9.60 25.57
N ASP A 127 -13.91 9.79 26.87
CA ASP A 127 -13.49 8.83 27.93
C ASP A 127 -14.61 7.86 28.35
N ALA A 128 -15.80 7.98 27.74
CA ALA A 128 -16.95 7.12 28.01
C ALA A 128 -17.08 5.98 26.97
N TRP A 129 -17.76 4.91 27.35
CA TRP A 129 -18.03 3.75 26.48
C TRP A 129 -19.19 4.01 25.53
N VAL A 130 -18.99 4.91 24.57
CA VAL A 130 -19.98 5.30 23.56
C VAL A 130 -19.67 4.59 22.25
N ALA A 131 -20.68 3.96 21.65
CA ALA A 131 -20.52 3.29 20.36
C ALA A 131 -20.40 4.32 19.23
N ASP A 132 -19.43 4.12 18.33
CA ASP A 132 -19.15 5.03 17.22
C ASP A 132 -20.09 4.85 16.02
N GLY A 133 -21.00 3.88 16.08
CA GLY A 133 -21.94 3.54 15.02
C GLY A 133 -21.40 2.60 13.92
N HIS A 134 -20.12 2.22 13.99
CA HIS A 134 -19.42 1.39 13.01
C HIS A 134 -18.89 0.06 13.58
N GLY A 135 -19.30 -0.26 14.81
CA GLY A 135 -18.94 -1.51 15.50
C GLY A 135 -17.83 -1.37 16.53
N TYR A 136 -17.46 -0.14 16.88
CA TYR A 136 -16.39 0.15 17.83
C TYR A 136 -16.85 1.12 18.92
N TYR A 137 -16.00 1.31 19.94
CA TYR A 137 -16.17 2.39 20.90
C TYR A 137 -15.35 3.62 20.45
N GLU A 138 -15.94 4.81 20.59
CA GLU A 138 -15.27 6.08 20.36
C GLU A 138 -13.95 6.17 21.15
N GLY A 139 -12.91 6.74 20.54
CA GLY A 139 -11.60 6.89 21.18
C GLY A 139 -10.73 5.63 21.20
N GLU A 140 -11.24 4.48 20.74
CA GLU A 140 -10.44 3.24 20.60
C GLU A 140 -9.60 3.22 19.32
N CYS A 141 -8.54 2.41 19.33
CA CYS A 141 -7.64 2.24 18.17
C CYS A 141 -8.41 1.82 16.90
N VAL A 142 -9.33 0.87 17.05
CA VAL A 142 -10.19 0.34 15.98
C VAL A 142 -11.16 1.38 15.43
N SER A 143 -11.75 2.22 16.30
CA SER A 143 -12.66 3.29 15.86
C SER A 143 -11.90 4.34 15.05
N PHE A 144 -10.74 4.78 15.54
CA PHE A 144 -9.92 5.75 14.83
C PHE A 144 -9.41 5.21 13.49
N ALA A 145 -8.85 3.98 13.46
CA ALA A 145 -8.33 3.40 12.22
C ALA A 145 -9.43 3.21 11.16
N ALA A 146 -10.62 2.76 11.57
CA ALA A 146 -11.75 2.60 10.67
C ALA A 146 -12.24 3.95 10.12
N TRP A 147 -12.32 4.98 10.97
CA TRP A 147 -12.64 6.33 10.53
C TRP A 147 -11.57 6.88 9.57
N ALA A 148 -10.29 6.70 9.88
CA ALA A 148 -9.18 7.20 9.08
C ALA A 148 -9.22 6.66 7.65
N ILE A 149 -9.42 5.35 7.49
CA ILE A 149 -9.60 4.70 6.19
C ILE A 149 -10.81 5.28 5.44
N ARG A 150 -11.95 5.52 6.11
CA ARG A 150 -13.12 6.17 5.49
C ARG A 150 -12.91 7.63 5.11
N ALA A 151 -12.02 8.33 5.82
CA ALA A 151 -11.85 9.77 5.72
C ALA A 151 -10.66 10.20 4.83
N ASP A 152 -9.76 9.30 4.48
CA ASP A 152 -8.52 9.63 3.74
C ASP A 152 -8.73 9.90 2.24
N GLY A 153 -9.91 9.59 1.71
CA GLY A 153 -10.26 9.82 0.31
C GLY A 153 -9.67 8.79 -0.67
N MET A 154 -9.07 7.70 -0.17
CA MET A 154 -8.56 6.60 -0.99
C MET A 154 -9.67 5.63 -1.39
N ALA A 155 -9.47 4.95 -2.52
CA ALA A 155 -10.42 3.95 -3.00
C ALA A 155 -10.33 2.68 -2.15
N GLN A 156 -11.47 2.26 -1.57
CA GLN A 156 -11.56 1.06 -0.75
C GLN A 156 -12.13 -0.11 -1.53
N SER A 157 -11.56 -1.29 -1.32
CA SER A 157 -12.03 -2.58 -1.81
C SER A 157 -12.77 -3.42 -0.76
N LYS A 158 -12.68 -3.04 0.53
CA LYS A 158 -13.34 -3.70 1.66
C LYS A 158 -13.72 -2.69 2.74
N SER A 159 -14.85 -2.94 3.40
CA SER A 159 -15.29 -2.13 4.56
C SER A 159 -14.44 -2.41 5.80
N THR A 160 -14.18 -1.35 6.56
CA THR A 160 -13.55 -1.39 7.89
C THR A 160 -14.55 -1.53 9.04
N ASP A 161 -15.86 -1.62 8.77
CA ASP A 161 -16.88 -1.63 9.82
C ASP A 161 -17.10 -3.05 10.36
N TRP A 162 -17.39 -3.17 11.66
CA TRP A 162 -17.78 -4.42 12.33
C TRP A 162 -16.73 -5.55 12.25
N LEU A 163 -15.44 -5.21 12.24
CA LEU A 163 -14.35 -6.20 12.17
C LEU A 163 -13.94 -6.77 13.55
N GLY A 164 -14.51 -6.23 14.64
CA GLY A 164 -14.21 -6.65 16.01
C GLY A 164 -12.92 -6.04 16.56
N ASN A 165 -12.25 -6.78 17.43
CA ASN A 165 -11.01 -6.35 18.08
C ASN A 165 -9.86 -6.23 17.09
N ALA A 166 -8.81 -5.50 17.46
CA ALA A 166 -7.72 -5.17 16.54
C ALA A 166 -7.01 -6.40 15.99
N ASP A 167 -6.84 -7.47 16.77
CA ASP A 167 -6.27 -8.77 16.37
C ASP A 167 -7.14 -9.55 15.38
N MET A 168 -8.45 -9.29 15.35
CA MET A 168 -9.42 -9.96 14.48
C MET A 168 -9.44 -9.38 13.07
N TRP A 169 -8.95 -8.15 12.88
CA TRP A 169 -9.05 -7.45 11.60
C TRP A 169 -8.35 -8.22 10.46
N LYS A 170 -9.01 -8.22 9.31
CA LYS A 170 -8.48 -8.71 8.04
C LYS A 170 -8.76 -7.68 6.97
N GLY A 171 -7.75 -7.25 6.23
CA GLY A 171 -7.91 -6.41 5.04
C GLY A 171 -8.54 -7.16 3.86
N ALA A 172 -8.63 -6.48 2.72
CA ALA A 172 -8.83 -7.11 1.41
C ALA A 172 -7.62 -7.98 1.03
N TYR A 173 -6.43 -7.52 1.38
CA TYR A 173 -5.19 -8.31 1.38
C TYR A 173 -4.28 -7.88 2.53
N VAL A 174 -3.24 -8.67 2.78
CA VAL A 174 -2.29 -8.48 3.88
C VAL A 174 -0.88 -8.66 3.34
N ASP A 175 0.02 -7.74 3.67
CA ASP A 175 1.44 -7.88 3.34
C ASP A 175 2.35 -7.33 4.46
N SER A 176 3.66 -7.38 4.20
CA SER A 176 4.69 -6.84 5.08
C SER A 176 5.26 -5.50 4.59
N ALA A 177 4.75 -4.95 3.48
CA ALA A 177 5.28 -3.76 2.82
C ALA A 177 4.26 -2.63 3.01
N PRO A 178 4.54 -1.66 3.90
CA PRO A 178 3.56 -0.61 4.18
C PRO A 178 3.38 0.33 2.98
N HIS A 179 2.17 0.81 2.81
CA HIS A 179 1.80 2.00 2.05
C HIS A 179 1.10 3.01 2.95
N ALA A 180 1.18 4.30 2.60
CA ALA A 180 0.33 5.29 3.23
C ALA A 180 -1.13 4.99 2.87
N GLY A 181 -2.02 4.99 3.86
CA GLY A 181 -3.39 4.50 3.70
C GLY A 181 -3.62 3.10 4.26
N ASP A 182 -2.56 2.35 4.58
CA ASP A 182 -2.72 1.03 5.18
C ASP A 182 -3.09 1.09 6.67
N VAL A 183 -3.51 -0.04 7.22
CA VAL A 183 -3.61 -0.25 8.66
C VAL A 183 -2.47 -1.14 9.13
N ALA A 184 -1.57 -0.58 9.95
CA ALA A 184 -0.59 -1.33 10.71
C ALA A 184 -1.29 -2.12 11.82
N GLN A 185 -1.13 -3.44 11.86
CA GLN A 185 -1.77 -4.31 12.85
C GLN A 185 -0.72 -5.03 13.70
N TRP A 186 -0.95 -5.07 15.00
CA TRP A 186 -0.20 -5.87 15.97
C TRP A 186 -1.08 -7.01 16.48
N ASP A 187 -0.50 -8.20 16.53
CA ASP A 187 -1.14 -9.32 17.23
C ASP A 187 -1.10 -9.09 18.75
N ASP A 188 -1.89 -9.88 19.48
CA ASP A 188 -1.96 -9.85 20.95
C ASP A 188 -0.58 -9.84 21.61
N ASN A 189 -0.38 -8.89 22.52
CA ASN A 189 0.83 -8.75 23.34
C ASN A 189 2.13 -8.54 22.52
N ARG A 190 2.06 -8.17 21.24
CA ARG A 190 3.24 -7.96 20.37
C ARG A 190 3.71 -6.51 20.45
N ASN A 191 5.00 -6.29 20.72
CA ASN A 191 5.64 -4.97 20.73
C ASN A 191 4.90 -3.87 21.52
N GLY A 192 4.31 -4.24 22.66
CA GLY A 192 3.59 -3.31 23.54
C GLY A 192 2.10 -3.19 23.26
N ALA A 193 1.55 -3.92 22.27
CA ALA A 193 0.10 -4.05 22.09
C ALA A 193 -0.55 -4.80 23.26
N GLY A 194 -1.83 -4.54 23.51
CA GLY A 194 -2.62 -5.24 24.53
C GLY A 194 -3.02 -6.66 24.12
N SER A 195 -3.85 -7.30 24.95
CA SER A 195 -4.35 -8.66 24.70
C SER A 195 -5.44 -8.77 23.63
N LEU A 196 -5.78 -7.66 22.98
CA LEU A 196 -6.76 -7.59 21.88
C LEU A 196 -6.10 -7.07 20.59
N GLY A 197 -4.78 -7.17 20.52
CA GLY A 197 -3.94 -6.54 19.52
C GLY A 197 -3.92 -5.01 19.59
N HIS A 198 -3.49 -4.40 18.49
CA HIS A 198 -3.59 -2.96 18.25
C HIS A 198 -3.63 -2.68 16.75
N VAL A 199 -4.29 -1.61 16.35
CA VAL A 199 -4.26 -1.11 14.96
C VAL A 199 -3.94 0.38 14.92
N ALA A 200 -3.19 0.78 13.90
CA ALA A 200 -2.86 2.17 13.65
C ALA A 200 -2.94 2.46 12.15
N TYR A 201 -3.35 3.67 11.80
CA TYR A 201 -3.37 4.13 10.42
C TYR A 201 -1.97 4.54 9.97
N VAL A 202 -1.51 4.02 8.83
CA VAL A 202 -0.21 4.38 8.23
C VAL A 202 -0.36 5.71 7.51
N ALA A 203 0.05 6.78 8.21
CA ALA A 203 -0.02 8.13 7.70
C ALA A 203 1.01 8.41 6.62
N ALA A 204 2.21 7.83 6.78
CA ALA A 204 3.29 7.94 5.81
C ALA A 204 4.25 6.75 5.88
N VAL A 205 4.87 6.43 4.75
CA VAL A 205 5.98 5.47 4.67
C VAL A 205 7.21 6.24 4.28
N ASN A 206 8.25 6.19 5.10
CA ASN A 206 9.47 6.94 4.89
C ASN A 206 10.50 6.08 4.15
N GLY A 207 11.34 6.72 3.32
CA GLY A 207 12.39 6.03 2.56
C GLY A 207 13.51 5.41 3.42
N ASP A 208 13.52 5.65 4.73
CA ASP A 208 14.49 5.10 5.70
C ASP A 208 14.03 3.79 6.35
N GLY A 209 12.93 3.19 5.87
CA GLY A 209 12.37 1.96 6.43
C GLY A 209 11.53 2.16 7.68
N THR A 210 11.13 3.41 7.98
CA THR A 210 10.17 3.73 9.03
C THR A 210 8.80 4.09 8.46
N VAL A 211 7.77 4.00 9.29
CA VAL A 211 6.41 4.46 8.99
C VAL A 211 5.95 5.45 10.05
N LYS A 212 5.27 6.52 9.63
CA LYS A 212 4.53 7.41 10.51
C LYS A 212 3.14 6.85 10.70
N VAL A 213 2.72 6.63 11.94
CA VAL A 213 1.39 6.14 12.26
C VAL A 213 0.58 7.17 13.04
N TYR A 214 -0.73 7.18 12.77
CA TYR A 214 -1.74 7.83 13.59
C TYR A 214 -2.55 6.76 14.29
N GLU A 215 -2.68 6.86 15.60
CA GLU A 215 -3.38 5.85 16.40
C GLU A 215 -4.05 6.50 17.60
N TYR A 216 -5.08 5.84 18.13
CA TYR A 216 -5.70 6.21 19.39
C TYR A 216 -5.49 5.12 20.41
N ASN A 217 -5.57 5.49 21.68
CA ASN A 217 -5.48 4.57 22.81
C ASN A 217 -4.15 3.80 22.92
N TRP A 218 -3.07 4.35 22.34
CA TRP A 218 -1.71 3.84 22.53
C TRP A 218 -1.00 4.63 23.64
N GLY A 219 -0.84 4.03 24.82
CA GLY A 219 -0.17 4.63 25.98
C GLY A 219 -0.97 5.73 26.70
N ASN A 220 -1.84 6.45 25.98
CA ASN A 220 -2.76 7.44 26.55
C ASN A 220 -4.21 7.03 26.27
N PHE A 221 -4.99 6.89 27.34
CA PHE A 221 -6.39 6.48 27.26
C PHE A 221 -7.20 7.43 26.36
N HIS A 222 -7.78 6.89 25.29
CA HIS A 222 -8.68 7.61 24.37
C HIS A 222 -8.11 8.93 23.81
N ARG A 223 -6.80 9.00 23.58
CA ARG A 223 -6.14 10.16 22.94
C ARG A 223 -5.37 9.75 21.69
N LEU A 224 -5.24 10.71 20.78
CA LEU A 224 -4.36 10.62 19.62
C LEU A 224 -2.90 10.46 20.07
N ASN A 225 -2.23 9.50 19.47
CA ASN A 225 -0.79 9.38 19.46
C ASN A 225 -0.29 9.41 18.00
N ILE A 226 0.81 10.13 17.78
CA ILE A 226 1.48 10.20 16.48
C ILE A 226 2.92 9.81 16.72
N ARG A 227 3.40 8.78 16.04
CA ARG A 227 4.79 8.34 16.15
C ARG A 227 5.33 7.80 14.84
N THR A 228 6.65 7.86 14.70
CA THR A 228 7.39 7.16 13.67
C THR A 228 7.97 5.88 14.27
N ILE A 229 7.74 4.75 13.61
CA ILE A 229 8.17 3.42 14.06
C ILE A 229 8.90 2.69 12.93
N PRO A 230 9.77 1.70 13.23
CA PRO A 230 10.28 0.81 12.21
C PRO A 230 9.14 0.10 11.47
N ALA A 231 9.24 -0.05 10.15
CA ALA A 231 8.23 -0.76 9.36
C ALA A 231 8.05 -2.23 9.78
N SER A 232 9.01 -2.81 10.50
CA SER A 232 8.95 -4.16 11.07
C SER A 232 8.27 -4.23 12.45
N ALA A 233 7.89 -3.08 13.04
CA ALA A 233 7.31 -3.03 14.37
C ALA A 233 5.87 -3.55 14.45
N PRO A 234 4.99 -3.38 13.45
CA PRO A 234 3.72 -4.09 13.35
C PRO A 234 3.92 -5.57 13.00
N SER A 235 2.91 -6.40 13.26
CA SER A 235 2.89 -7.80 12.81
C SER A 235 2.64 -7.91 11.31
N ARG A 236 1.86 -6.99 10.73
CA ARG A 236 1.45 -6.97 9.33
C ARG A 236 0.81 -5.62 8.96
N TYR A 237 0.62 -5.39 7.67
CA TYR A 237 -0.15 -4.26 7.12
C TYR A 237 -1.40 -4.78 6.41
N LEU A 238 -2.54 -4.18 6.72
CA LEU A 238 -3.84 -4.50 6.15
C LEU A 238 -4.24 -3.43 5.15
N HIS A 239 -4.68 -3.88 3.98
CA HIS A 239 -5.09 -3.02 2.87
C HIS A 239 -6.60 -3.08 2.76
N PHE A 240 -7.25 -1.94 2.58
CA PHE A 240 -8.72 -1.85 2.54
C PHE A 240 -9.22 -1.45 1.17
#